data_AF-A0A1I0DMR8-F1
#
_entry.id   AF-A0A1I0DMR8-F1
#
_cell.length_a   1.000
_cell.length_b   1.000
_cell.length_c   1.000
_cell.angle_alpha   90.00
_cell.angle_beta   90.00
_cell.angle_gamma   90.00
#
_symmetry.space_group_name_H-M   'P 1'
#
loop_
_entity.id
_entity.type
_entity.pdbx_description
1 polymer ?
#
loop_
_entity_poly.entity_id
_entity_poly.type
_entity_poly.pdbx_seq_one_letter_code
_entity_poly.pdbx_strand_id
1 'polypeptide(L)'
;MSGRTSQLPSTVGLSAAERLVLGHLRDVGRARSGARLDLARVAACVCLPREDVDAAVNGLLARQLLHQHADGRVVVLRQPGGGEQT
;
A
#
# COMPACT_ATOMS: atom_id res chain seq x y z
N MET A 1 19.48 -31.00 -1.41
CA MET A 1 18.39 -30.56 -0.52
C MET A 1 18.17 -29.07 -0.75
N SER A 2 17.14 -28.74 -1.51
CA SER A 2 16.89 -27.39 -2.04
C SER A 2 16.18 -26.49 -1.03
N GLY A 3 16.71 -25.26 -0.91
CA GLY A 3 15.94 -24.03 -0.73
C GLY A 3 15.04 -23.89 0.50
N ARG A 4 15.58 -23.31 1.58
CA ARG A 4 14.77 -22.62 2.60
C ARG A 4 15.60 -21.52 3.27
N THR A 5 15.69 -20.37 2.61
CA THR A 5 16.03 -19.11 3.27
C THR A 5 14.87 -18.15 3.08
N SER A 6 14.00 -18.17 4.09
CA SER A 6 13.04 -17.15 4.52
C SER A 6 12.99 -15.89 3.65
N GLN A 7 12.14 -15.93 2.64
CA GLN A 7 11.70 -14.74 1.92
C GLN A 7 10.75 -13.97 2.85
N LEU A 8 11.28 -12.99 3.60
CA LEU A 8 10.47 -12.02 4.35
C LEU A 8 9.58 -11.26 3.34
N PRO A 9 8.24 -11.43 3.36
CA PRO A 9 7.42 -10.89 2.29
C PRO A 9 7.19 -9.37 2.43
N SER A 10 7.64 -8.65 1.41
CA SER A 10 6.95 -7.49 0.80
C SER A 10 6.95 -6.10 1.46
N THR A 11 7.96 -5.76 2.27
CA THR A 11 8.32 -4.35 2.57
C THR A 11 9.79 -4.00 2.31
N VAL A 12 10.63 -4.98 2.01
CA VAL A 12 12.04 -4.79 1.65
C VAL A 12 12.12 -3.99 0.34
N GLY A 13 12.81 -2.86 0.38
CA GLY A 13 13.02 -1.98 -0.76
C GLY A 13 11.95 -0.90 -0.97
N LEU A 14 11.03 -0.69 -0.02
CA LEU A 14 10.13 0.47 -0.06
C LEU A 14 10.84 1.76 0.39
N SER A 15 10.60 2.84 -0.33
CA SER A 15 11.02 4.19 0.06
C SER A 15 10.33 4.61 1.37
N ALA A 16 10.85 5.67 2.00
CA ALA A 16 10.21 6.23 3.20
C ALA A 16 8.78 6.72 2.89
N ALA A 17 8.58 7.37 1.74
CA ALA A 17 7.28 7.84 1.28
C ALA A 17 6.30 6.68 1.04
N GLU A 18 6.74 5.60 0.37
CA GLU A 18 5.92 4.41 0.15
C GLU A 18 5.49 3.76 1.46
N ARG A 19 6.38 3.71 2.47
CA ARG A 19 6.04 3.18 3.80
C ARG A 19 5.00 4.03 4.52
N LEU A 20 5.15 5.36 4.49
CA LEU A 20 4.21 6.29 5.12
C LEU A 20 2.84 6.21 4.46
N VAL A 21 2.79 6.27 3.12
CA VAL A 21 1.54 6.16 2.36
C VAL A 21 0.88 4.80 2.61
N LEU A 22 1.63 3.69 2.50
CA LEU A 22 1.08 2.35 2.74
C LEU A 22 0.54 2.20 4.18
N GLY A 23 1.24 2.75 5.17
CA GLY A 23 0.81 2.76 6.57
C GLY A 23 -0.51 3.52 6.76
N HIS A 24 -0.59 4.74 6.21
CA HIS A 24 -1.81 5.55 6.27
C HIS A 24 -3.00 4.86 5.57
N LEU A 25 -2.78 4.29 4.38
CA LEU A 25 -3.81 3.58 3.64
C LEU A 25 -4.33 2.34 4.39
N ARG A 26 -3.46 1.63 5.13
CA ARG A 26 -3.86 0.49 5.97
C ARG A 26 -4.72 0.93 7.15
N ASP A 27 -4.38 2.05 7.79
CA ASP A 27 -5.15 2.61 8.90
C ASP A 27 -6.55 3.07 8.45
N VAL A 28 -6.60 3.85 7.37
CA VAL A 28 -7.85 4.34 6.79
C VAL A 28 -8.68 3.20 6.20
N GLY A 29 -8.07 2.25 5.49
CA GLY A 29 -8.76 1.09 4.93
C GLY A 29 -9.34 0.16 6.00
N ARG A 30 -8.73 0.10 7.18
CA ARG A 30 -9.28 -0.61 8.36
C ARG A 30 -10.48 0.10 8.95
N ALA A 31 -10.50 1.43 8.91
CA ALA A 31 -11.60 2.26 9.44
C ALA A 31 -12.75 2.48 8.44
N ARG A 32 -12.48 2.43 7.13
CA ARG A 32 -13.44 2.80 6.09
C ARG A 32 -13.13 2.05 4.78
N SER A 33 -13.59 0.80 4.70
CA SER A 33 -13.44 -0.01 3.48
C SER A 33 -14.26 0.61 2.33
N GLY A 34 -13.59 0.93 1.22
CA GLY A 34 -14.24 1.33 -0.03
C GLY A 34 -14.47 2.84 -0.26
N ALA A 35 -13.72 3.73 0.39
CA ALA A 35 -13.72 5.16 0.05
C ALA A 35 -12.79 5.47 -1.14
N ARG A 36 -13.15 6.46 -1.98
CA ARG A 36 -12.24 6.99 -3.02
C ARG A 36 -10.98 7.56 -2.36
N LEU A 37 -9.84 7.26 -2.95
CA LEU A 37 -8.58 7.78 -2.45
C LEU A 37 -8.42 9.23 -2.89
N ASP A 38 -8.37 10.15 -1.93
CA ASP A 38 -8.06 11.55 -2.19
C ASP A 38 -6.56 11.79 -1.94
N LEU A 39 -5.79 11.92 -3.02
CA LEU A 39 -4.34 12.08 -2.94
C LEU A 39 -3.92 13.36 -2.20
N ALA A 40 -4.69 14.44 -2.30
CA ALA A 40 -4.39 15.70 -1.62
C ALA A 40 -4.58 15.57 -0.11
N ARG A 41 -5.63 14.86 0.32
CA ARG A 41 -5.86 14.52 1.72
C ARG A 41 -4.79 13.60 2.28
N VAL A 42 -4.39 12.58 1.51
CA VAL A 42 -3.29 11.69 1.93
C VAL A 42 -2.01 12.49 2.12
N ALA A 43 -1.64 13.33 1.14
CA ALA A 43 -0.49 14.22 1.22
C ALA A 43 -0.50 15.11 2.45
N ALA A 44 -1.65 15.71 2.78
CA ALA A 44 -1.82 16.48 4.00
C ALA A 44 -1.66 15.62 5.27
N CYS A 45 -2.14 14.37 5.28
CA CYS A 45 -2.05 13.48 6.44
C CYS A 45 -0.64 12.90 6.66
N VAL A 46 0.10 12.62 5.59
CA VAL A 46 1.48 12.10 5.69
C VAL A 46 2.53 13.20 5.67
N CYS A 47 2.12 14.47 5.59
CA CYS A 47 2.98 15.65 5.51
C CYS A 47 4.03 15.57 4.39
N LEU A 48 3.63 15.07 3.22
CA LEU A 48 4.49 14.97 2.03
C LEU A 48 3.94 15.80 0.87
N PRO A 49 4.81 16.27 -0.05
CA PRO A 49 4.38 16.83 -1.32
C PRO A 49 3.46 15.87 -2.09
N ARG A 50 2.50 16.44 -2.83
CA ARG A 50 1.57 15.63 -3.64
C ARG A 50 2.30 14.76 -4.66
N GLU A 51 3.38 15.27 -5.25
CA GLU A 51 4.21 14.54 -6.22
C GLU A 51 4.87 13.30 -5.60
N ASP A 52 5.37 13.39 -4.37
CA ASP A 52 5.98 12.26 -3.66
C ASP A 52 4.94 11.20 -3.29
N VAL A 53 3.74 11.64 -2.91
CA VAL A 53 2.61 10.72 -2.65
C VAL A 53 2.17 10.03 -3.93
N ASP A 54 2.09 10.75 -5.05
CA ASP A 54 1.73 10.18 -6.34
C ASP A 54 2.78 9.14 -6.81
N ALA A 55 4.07 9.49 -6.72
CA ALA A 55 5.17 8.56 -7.01
C ALA A 55 5.14 7.33 -6.09
N ALA A 56 4.86 7.52 -4.80
CA ALA A 56 4.72 6.42 -3.85
C ALA A 56 3.53 5.52 -4.16
N VAL A 57 2.35 6.08 -4.49
CA VAL A 57 1.17 5.29 -4.88
C VAL A 57 1.45 4.50 -6.16
N ASN A 58 2.06 5.13 -7.17
CA ASN A 58 2.45 4.44 -8.41
C ASN A 58 3.47 3.31 -8.15
N GLY A 59 4.46 3.54 -7.29
CA GLY A 59 5.42 2.51 -6.88
C GLY A 59 4.75 1.33 -6.17
N LEU A 60 3.79 1.61 -5.29
CA LEU A 60 3.02 0.58 -4.58
C LEU A 60 2.05 -0.18 -5.53
N LEU A 61 1.47 0.46 -6.53
CA LEU A 61 0.67 -0.18 -7.58
C LEU A 61 1.53 -1.10 -8.46
N ALA A 62 2.71 -0.62 -8.90
CA ALA A 62 3.65 -1.40 -9.69
C ALA A 62 4.15 -2.65 -8.94
N ARG A 63 4.27 -2.55 -7.61
CA ARG A 63 4.61 -3.66 -6.71
C ARG A 63 3.43 -4.56 -6.34
N GLN A 64 2.24 -4.31 -6.90
CA GLN A 64 1.01 -5.04 -6.61
C GLN A 64 0.66 -5.06 -5.10
N LEU A 65 1.02 -3.99 -4.39
CA LEU A 65 0.65 -3.78 -2.98
C LEU A 65 -0.65 -2.98 -2.86
N LEU A 66 -0.99 -2.24 -3.92
CA LEU A 66 -2.26 -1.55 -4.08
C LEU A 66 -2.98 -2.09 -5.31
N HIS A 67 -4.30 -2.01 -5.30
CA HIS A 67 -5.14 -2.21 -6.48
C HIS A 67 -6.02 -0.98 -6.68
N GLN A 68 -6.04 -0.46 -7.90
CA GLN A 68 -6.91 0.64 -8.28
C GLN A 68 -8.10 0.09 -9.06
N HIS A 69 -9.30 0.34 -8.56
CA HIS A 69 -10.54 0.05 -9.27
C HIS A 69 -10.81 1.10 -10.34
N ALA A 70 -11.57 0.72 -11.38
CA ALA A 70 -11.96 1.60 -12.49
C ALA A 70 -12.71 2.87 -12.03
N ASP A 71 -13.33 2.83 -10.85
CA ASP A 71 -14.04 3.97 -10.28
C ASP A 71 -13.12 4.91 -9.47
N GLY A 72 -11.81 4.66 -9.45
CA GLY A 72 -10.81 5.49 -8.78
C GLY A 72 -10.59 5.16 -7.31
N ARG A 73 -11.16 4.07 -6.81
CA ARG A 73 -10.89 3.56 -5.45
C ARG A 73 -9.56 2.81 -5.43
N VAL A 74 -8.78 3.00 -4.37
CA VAL A 74 -7.54 2.26 -4.15
C VAL A 74 -7.70 1.39 -2.91
N VAL A 75 -7.43 0.10 -3.05
CA VAL A 75 -7.44 -0.86 -1.94
C VAL A 75 -6.05 -1.40 -1.70
N VAL A 76 -5.68 -1.54 -0.43
CA VAL A 76 -4.44 -2.20 -0.06
C VAL A 76 -4.63 -3.70 -0.24
N LEU A 77 -3.85 -4.31 -1.12
CA LEU A 77 -3.83 -5.76 -1.25
C LEU A 77 -3.12 -6.33 -0.02
N ARG A 78 -3.77 -7.26 0.71
CA ARG A 78 -3.05 -8.08 1.69
C ARG A 78 -1.98 -8.83 0.92
N GLN A 79 -0.74 -8.78 1.41
CA GLN A 79 0.32 -9.63 0.89
C GLN A 79 -0.17 -11.09 0.89
N PRO A 80 0.08 -11.88 -0.17
CA PRO A 80 -0.16 -13.31 -0.15
C PRO A 80 0.83 -13.94 0.84
N GLY A 81 0.41 -14.01 2.09
CA GLY A 81 1.15 -14.57 3.22
C GLY A 81 0.24 -14.94 4.39
N GLY A 82 -1.05 -15.21 4.11
CA GLY A 82 -2.05 -15.52 5.10
C GLY A 82 -3.17 -16.38 4.52
N GLY A 83 -2.84 -17.58 4.04
CA GLY A 83 -3.65 -18.74 4.42
C GLY A 83 -3.19 -19.08 5.83
N GLU A 84 -4.05 -19.02 6.83
CA GLU A 84 -4.94 -20.13 7.13
C GLU A 84 -6.33 -19.63 7.54
N GLN A 85 -7.32 -20.25 6.91
CA GLN A 85 -8.73 -20.19 7.28
C GLN A 85 -8.92 -21.04 8.54
N THR A 86 -9.56 -20.50 9.56
CA THR A 86 -10.24 -21.29 10.61
C THR A 86 -11.62 -20.70 10.82
#